data_AF-A0A933A2Q1-F1
#
_entry.id   AF-A0A933A2Q1-F1
#
_cell.length_a   1.000
_cell.length_b   1.000
_cell.length_c   1.000
_cell.angle_alpha   90.00
_cell.angle_beta   90.00
_cell.angle_gamma   90.00
#
_symmetry.space_group_name_H-M   'P 1'
#
loop_
_entity.id
_entity.type
_entity.pdbx_description
1 polymer ?
#
loop_
_entity_poly.entity_id
_entity_poly.type
_entity_poly.pdbx_seq_one_letter_code
_entity_poly.pdbx_strand_id
1 'polypeptide(L)' 'PFSGGCIPHFTTGALTSCGMALRQPHGRVHFASTEQSSRYWVHMNGAVHSGKETAKQVLDRL' A
#
# COMPACT_ATOMS: atom_id res chain seq x y z
N PRO A 1 6.34 -20.15 -0.66
CA PRO A 1 4.97 -20.19 -0.09
C PRO A 1 4.48 -18.87 0.56
N PHE A 2 5.37 -17.93 0.91
CA PHE A 2 5.01 -16.69 1.59
C PHE A 2 4.88 -15.45 0.68
N SER A 3 5.23 -15.61 -0.59
CA SER A 3 5.12 -14.56 -1.61
C SER A 3 4.31 -15.09 -2.79
N GLY A 4 3.32 -14.32 -3.25
CA GLY A 4 2.47 -14.65 -4.41
C GLY A 4 3.01 -14.14 -5.74
N GLY A 5 4.22 -13.56 -5.75
CA GLY A 5 4.86 -12.94 -6.92
C GLY A 5 6.06 -12.08 -6.51
N CYS A 6 6.72 -11.46 -7.49
CA CYS A 6 7.86 -10.55 -7.27
C CYS A 6 7.41 -9.08 -7.24
N ILE A 7 6.76 -8.64 -8.32
CA ILE A 7 6.25 -7.28 -8.47
C ILE A 7 4.77 -7.35 -8.85
N PRO A 8 3.93 -6.43 -8.37
CA PRO A 8 2.52 -6.39 -8.75
C PRO A 8 2.39 -6.16 -10.26
N HIS A 9 1.51 -6.92 -10.90
CA HIS A 9 1.15 -6.71 -12.29
C HIS A 9 -0.33 -6.34 -12.36
N PHE A 10 -0.61 -5.12 -12.80
CA PHE A 10 -1.98 -4.61 -12.90
C PHE A 10 -2.47 -4.68 -14.33
N THR A 11 -3.69 -5.16 -14.54
CA THR A 11 -4.34 -5.09 -15.84
C THR A 11 -4.60 -3.63 -16.24
N THR A 12 -4.69 -3.37 -17.55
CA THR A 12 -5.00 -2.03 -18.05
C THR A 12 -6.27 -1.48 -17.40
N GLY A 13 -6.17 -0.30 -16.81
CA GLY A 13 -7.28 0.38 -16.13
C GLY A 13 -7.50 -0.02 -14.66
N ALA A 14 -6.82 -1.05 -14.13
CA ALA A 14 -7.02 -1.47 -12.73
C ALA A 14 -6.59 -0.39 -11.73
N LEU A 15 -5.46 0.28 -11.96
CA LEU A 15 -4.98 1.35 -11.08
C LEU A 15 -5.86 2.61 -11.17
N THR A 16 -6.38 2.96 -12.35
CA THR A 16 -7.26 4.12 -12.49
C THR A 16 -8.65 3.86 -11.91
N SER A 17 -9.14 2.62 -12.02
CA SER A 17 -10.48 2.25 -11.52
C SER A 17 -10.48 1.98 -10.01
N CYS A 18 -9.43 1.30 -9.50
CA CYS A 18 -9.42 0.76 -8.13
C CYS A 18 -8.19 1.17 -7.32
N GLY A 19 -7.22 1.89 -7.87
CA GLY A 19 -5.95 2.20 -7.19
C GLY A 19 -6.11 3.03 -5.91
N MET A 20 -7.18 3.81 -5.79
CA MET A 20 -7.50 4.51 -4.53
C MET A 20 -7.91 3.56 -3.41
N ALA A 21 -8.62 2.48 -3.73
CA ALA A 21 -9.08 1.52 -2.72
C ALA A 21 -7.89 0.84 -2.01
N LEU A 22 -6.77 0.68 -2.71
CA LEU A 22 -5.54 0.13 -2.12
C LEU A 22 -5.05 0.93 -0.91
N ARG A 23 -5.36 2.24 -0.80
CA ARG A 23 -4.89 3.10 0.31
C ARG A 23 -5.93 3.30 1.42
N GLN A 24 -7.16 2.83 1.22
CA GLN A 24 -8.25 3.08 2.15
C GLN A 24 -8.22 2.06 3.29
N PRO A 25 -8.25 2.49 4.57
CA PRO A 25 -8.41 1.57 5.68
C PRO A 25 -9.83 1.02 5.73
N HIS A 26 -9.97 -0.23 6.15
CA HIS A 26 -11.26 -0.87 6.39
C HIS A 26 -11.49 -1.02 7.90
N GLY A 27 -12.30 -0.13 8.47
CA GLY A 27 -12.49 -0.05 9.92
C GLY A 27 -11.18 0.27 10.64
N ARG A 28 -10.74 -0.64 11.54
CA ARG A 28 -9.47 -0.55 12.27
C ARG A 28 -8.30 -1.23 11.54
N VAL A 29 -8.53 -1.78 10.35
CA VAL A 29 -7.48 -2.44 9.55
C VAL A 29 -6.89 -1.43 8.59
N HIS A 30 -5.58 -1.23 8.70
CA HIS A 30 -4.78 -0.39 7.81
C HIS A 30 -3.79 -1.26 7.05
N PHE A 31 -3.51 -0.91 5.80
CA PHE A 31 -2.61 -1.67 4.93
C PHE A 31 -1.35 -0.85 4.67
N ALA A 32 -0.19 -1.51 4.76
CA ALA A 32 1.11 -0.96 4.38
C ALA A 32 1.77 -1.89 3.37
N SER A 33 2.22 -1.34 2.24
CA SER A 33 2.81 -2.08 1.13
C SER A 33 3.64 -1.16 0.25
N THR A 34 4.61 -1.73 -0.48
CA THR A 34 5.40 -0.94 -1.44
C THR A 34 4.52 -0.29 -2.51
N GLU A 35 3.39 -0.93 -2.82
CA GLU A 35 2.38 -0.60 -3.83
C GLU A 35 1.53 0.61 -3.49
N GLN A 36 1.34 0.87 -2.20
CA GLN A 36 0.67 2.08 -1.74
C GLN A 36 1.61 3.28 -1.70
N SER A 37 2.93 3.07 -1.66
CA SER A 37 3.89 4.16 -1.52
C SER A 37 3.81 5.09 -2.74
N SER A 38 3.55 6.38 -2.49
CA SER A 38 3.56 7.42 -3.53
C SER A 38 4.95 7.65 -4.13
N ARG A 39 6.00 7.18 -3.45
CA ARG A 39 7.39 7.25 -3.87
C ARG A 39 8.09 5.92 -3.66
N TYR A 40 9.07 5.60 -4.51
CA TYR A 40 9.86 4.36 -4.39
C TYR A 40 9.02 3.08 -4.51
N TRP A 41 8.08 3.07 -5.46
CA TRP A 41 7.23 1.91 -5.76
C TRP A 41 8.08 0.68 -6.03
N VAL A 42 7.77 -0.46 -5.41
CA VAL A 42 8.51 -1.74 -5.56
C VAL A 42 9.96 -1.70 -5.06
N HIS A 43 10.33 -0.72 -4.22
CA HIS A 43 11.64 -0.66 -3.57
C HIS A 43 11.51 -0.79 -2.05
N MET A 44 12.59 -1.21 -1.37
CA MET A 44 12.64 -1.29 0.09
C MET A 44 12.28 0.04 0.77
N ASN A 45 12.70 1.18 0.20
CA ASN A 45 12.31 2.51 0.71
C ASN A 45 10.81 2.75 0.63
N GLY A 46 10.12 2.20 -0.37
CA GLY A 46 8.67 2.25 -0.47
C GLY A 46 8.00 1.49 0.67
N ALA A 47 8.53 0.32 1.05
CA ALA A 47 8.01 -0.44 2.19
C ALA A 47 8.14 0.38 3.48
N VAL A 48 9.33 0.91 3.77
CA VAL A 48 9.58 1.71 4.98
C VAL A 48 8.71 2.97 5.01
N HIS A 49 8.61 3.68 3.88
CA HIS A 49 7.80 4.88 3.78
C HIS A 49 6.31 4.59 3.99
N SER A 50 5.76 3.57 3.32
CA SER A 50 4.37 3.15 3.49
C SER A 50 4.04 2.75 4.93
N GLY A 51 4.95 2.05 5.63
CA GLY A 51 4.78 1.66 7.02
C GLY A 51 4.69 2.87 7.95
N LYS A 52 5.56 3.88 7.76
CA LYS A 52 5.54 5.12 8.55
C LYS A 52 4.23 5.90 8.36
N GLU A 53 3.78 6.05 7.11
CA GLU A 53 2.52 6.75 6.83
C GLU A 53 1.31 5.99 7.41
N THR A 54 1.32 4.66 7.31
CA THR A 54 0.27 3.82 7.89
C THR A 54 0.23 3.92 9.41
N ALA A 55 1.40 3.94 10.07
CA ALA A 55 1.48 4.12 11.52
C ALA A 55 0.89 5.46 11.97
N LYS A 56 1.14 6.55 11.23
CA LYS A 56 0.51 7.86 11.50
C LYS A 56 -1.01 7.78 11.37
N GLN A 57 -1.53 7.16 10.31
CA GLN A 57 -2.99 6.99 10.13
C GLN A 57 -3.65 6.21 11.26
N VAL A 58 -2.95 5.23 11.84
CA VAL A 58 -3.44 4.48 13.00
C VAL A 58 -3.46 5.37 14.24
N LEU A 59 -2.37 6.11 14.49
CA LEU A 59 -2.26 7.01 15.64
C LEU A 59 -3.32 8.13 15.61
N ASP A 60 -3.59 8.69 14.43
CA ASP A 60 -4.62 9.73 14.24
C ASP A 60 -6.06 9.21 14.48
N ARG A 61 -6.24 7.89 14.55
CA ARG A 61 -7.54 7.23 14.79
C ARG A 61 -7.66 6.57 16.18
N LEU A 62 -6.66 6.74 17.05
CA LEU A 62 -6.76 6.38 18.47
C LEU A 62 -7.61 7.41 19.23
#